data_AF-K2FNS3-F1
#
_entry.id   AF-K2FNS3-F1
#
_cell.length_a   1.000
_cell.length_b   1.000
_cell.length_c   1.000
_cell.angle_alpha   90.00
_cell.angle_beta   90.00
_cell.angle_gamma   90.00
#
_symmetry.space_group_name_H-M   'P 1'
#
loop_
_entity.id
_entity.type
_entity.pdbx_description
1 polymer ?
#
loop_
_entity_poly.entity_id
_entity_poly.type
_entity_poly.pdbx_seq_one_letter_code
_entity_poly.pdbx_strand_id
1 'polypeptide(L)'
;MKKKKPLTMKDLFWIVPSFLLIIFLYVPLQFQLDKYSTSNPPIFFSIGEAMAAVAILLAVYQFKREKWAIALEVKRYLMSTVYILVFAGFLTIIFSSVLPIIKTSNILLFSGTWQIISSLFIISAVLFLFFGASNDKLFNKNTDKEFVSALLRRVMSRSPQQIDQAVDVLSANFEIIIEEIKKSSRDNEEISEFKKNSHFILTQIISNPNFTNHVVTTRADFLQRFLHSIKEYHLQEGRSISTASSALIRALFSNKDSFFYNELKHSDFGVYYKPFLEDIFSDQKTFQNLRPFDQITFDFGEYVEIEKLKLFIEALEISLKGYFKSPHDFYNYSHFDHAFELVKDAFERIIKEACDSESKDGWHVMNKIHQITFLFGWKFRDAYKEAREKGLVSQNDIDATVDRKSFGIYPASITAQYAKLIFELMCALSSYPKKDLIRDYAISLTDDVLFFDEPIFANIRKVLLEYIWEKIDGEPASNIKGFYPVVLPVYLTLTGMSPGNRSSGQKELYNQVVDFLETKLKPKIIAGEKMANDELMEDVLLPDEVIFNREKNLFQWKMRKGVQDMVILE
;
A
#
# COMPACT_ATOMS: atom_id res chain seq x y z
N MET A 1 19.12 -30.87 13.58
CA MET A 1 18.11 -31.58 12.77
C MET A 1 18.46 -31.46 11.29
N LYS A 2 18.87 -32.56 10.62
CA LYS A 2 19.14 -32.56 9.18
C LYS A 2 17.81 -32.50 8.42
N LYS A 3 17.56 -31.42 7.66
CA LYS A 3 16.41 -31.30 6.75
C LYS A 3 16.46 -32.47 5.75
N LYS A 4 15.51 -33.41 5.85
CA LYS A 4 15.33 -34.46 4.82
C LYS A 4 14.87 -33.76 3.54
N LYS A 5 15.60 -34.00 2.44
CA LYS A 5 15.26 -33.52 1.10
C LYS A 5 13.88 -34.08 0.72
N PRO A 6 12.92 -33.28 0.27
CA PRO A 6 11.63 -33.80 -0.21
C PRO A 6 11.85 -34.69 -1.43
N LEU A 7 11.16 -35.82 -1.50
CA LEU A 7 11.18 -36.73 -2.65
C LEU A 7 10.80 -35.96 -3.91
N THR A 8 11.67 -36.00 -4.93
CA THR A 8 11.40 -35.37 -6.22
C THR A 8 10.55 -36.28 -7.10
N MET A 9 9.90 -35.73 -8.13
CA MET A 9 9.08 -36.52 -9.05
C MET A 9 9.89 -37.59 -9.79
N LYS A 10 11.20 -37.39 -9.99
CA LYS A 10 12.14 -38.41 -10.48
C LYS A 10 12.32 -39.56 -9.48
N ASP A 11 12.37 -39.27 -8.18
CA ASP A 11 12.48 -40.29 -7.14
C ASP A 11 11.21 -41.14 -7.07
N LEU A 12 10.03 -40.52 -7.17
CA LEU A 12 8.74 -41.22 -7.28
C LEU A 12 8.64 -42.06 -8.56
N PHE A 13 9.18 -41.56 -9.68
CA PHE A 13 9.22 -42.29 -10.95
C PHE A 13 10.11 -43.55 -10.89
N TRP A 14 11.09 -43.62 -9.98
CA TRP A 14 11.90 -44.82 -9.75
C TRP A 14 11.38 -45.68 -8.60
N ILE A 15 10.79 -45.08 -7.57
CA ILE A 15 10.22 -45.79 -6.43
C ILE A 15 8.97 -46.56 -6.82
N VAL A 16 8.09 -46.01 -7.67
CA VAL A 16 6.87 -46.74 -8.09
C VAL A 16 7.24 -48.00 -8.87
N PRO A 17 8.12 -47.99 -9.88
CA PRO A 17 8.65 -49.20 -10.51
C PRO A 17 9.41 -50.11 -9.56
N SER A 18 10.17 -49.59 -8.60
CA SER A 18 10.94 -50.42 -7.65
C SER A 18 10.05 -51.11 -6.61
N PHE A 19 9.00 -50.43 -6.15
CA PHE A 19 7.97 -50.99 -5.27
C PHE A 19 7.07 -51.97 -6.03
N LEU A 20 6.78 -51.66 -7.29
CA LEU A 20 6.16 -52.59 -8.25
C LEU A 20 7.03 -53.82 -8.47
N LEU A 21 8.36 -53.66 -8.61
CA LEU A 21 9.32 -54.75 -8.78
C LEU A 21 9.41 -55.61 -7.52
N ILE A 22 9.35 -54.99 -6.33
CA ILE A 22 9.28 -55.69 -5.05
C ILE A 22 7.97 -56.47 -4.95
N ILE A 23 6.81 -55.89 -5.29
CA ILE A 23 5.53 -56.61 -5.34
C ILE A 23 5.57 -57.73 -6.41
N PHE A 24 6.16 -57.48 -7.58
CA PHE A 24 6.33 -58.47 -8.65
C PHE A 24 7.28 -59.61 -8.26
N LEU A 25 8.23 -59.38 -7.36
CA LEU A 25 9.17 -60.40 -6.86
C LEU A 25 8.63 -61.12 -5.61
N TYR A 26 7.85 -60.44 -4.77
CA TYR A 26 7.36 -60.99 -3.49
C TYR A 26 6.02 -61.72 -3.62
N VAL A 27 5.12 -61.25 -4.49
CA VAL A 27 3.81 -61.88 -4.68
C VAL A 27 3.92 -63.31 -5.27
N PRO A 28 4.80 -63.59 -6.24
CA PRO A 28 5.00 -64.97 -6.70
C PRO A 28 5.60 -65.88 -5.62
N LEU A 29 6.31 -65.33 -4.62
CA LEU A 29 7.01 -66.11 -3.60
C LEU A 29 6.06 -66.76 -2.57
N GLN A 30 4.80 -66.31 -2.48
CA GLN A 30 3.77 -66.95 -1.65
C GLN A 30 2.70 -67.73 -2.44
N PHE A 31 2.69 -67.65 -3.77
CA PHE A 31 1.85 -68.54 -4.57
C PHE A 31 2.47 -69.94 -4.59
N GLN A 32 2.00 -70.81 -3.69
CA GLN A 32 2.17 -72.26 -3.91
C GLN A 32 1.46 -72.60 -5.22
N LEU A 33 2.23 -72.73 -6.31
CA LEU A 33 1.77 -73.08 -7.66
C LEU A 33 0.85 -74.32 -7.65
N ASP A 34 1.04 -75.20 -6.67
CA ASP A 34 0.29 -76.45 -6.50
C ASP A 34 -1.15 -76.26 -5.94
N LYS A 35 -1.51 -75.06 -5.45
CA LYS A 35 -2.82 -74.76 -4.84
C LYS A 35 -3.66 -73.72 -5.60
N TYR A 36 -3.18 -73.15 -6.69
CA TYR A 36 -3.93 -72.18 -7.47
C TYR A 36 -4.91 -72.88 -8.42
N SER A 37 -6.20 -72.84 -8.10
CA SER A 37 -7.25 -73.35 -9.01
C SER A 37 -7.42 -72.38 -10.18
N THR A 38 -6.91 -72.74 -11.36
CA THR A 38 -7.12 -71.99 -12.60
C THR A 38 -8.61 -71.91 -12.99
N SER A 39 -9.41 -72.88 -12.54
CA SER A 39 -10.86 -72.97 -12.80
C SER A 39 -11.72 -72.13 -11.86
N ASN A 40 -11.19 -71.77 -10.67
CA ASN A 40 -11.83 -70.87 -9.71
C ASN A 40 -10.75 -69.98 -9.06
N PRO A 41 -10.21 -69.00 -9.80
CA PRO A 41 -9.17 -68.14 -9.27
C PRO A 41 -9.72 -67.24 -8.15
N PRO A 42 -8.94 -66.96 -7.08
CA PRO A 42 -9.29 -65.94 -6.11
C PRO A 42 -9.45 -64.58 -6.80
N ILE A 43 -10.54 -63.88 -6.46
CA ILE A 43 -10.86 -62.54 -6.95
C ILE A 43 -10.22 -61.54 -5.98
N PHE A 44 -9.20 -60.84 -6.44
CA PHE A 44 -8.52 -59.76 -5.73
C PHE A 44 -8.95 -58.37 -6.21
N PHE A 45 -9.34 -58.26 -7.49
CA PHE A 45 -9.85 -57.03 -8.07
C PHE A 45 -10.74 -57.33 -9.29
N SER A 46 -12.04 -57.19 -9.10
CA SER A 46 -13.11 -57.46 -10.05
C SER A 46 -13.46 -56.22 -10.88
N ILE A 47 -14.24 -56.43 -11.94
CA ILE A 47 -14.83 -55.36 -12.76
C ILE A 47 -15.67 -54.40 -11.88
N GLY A 48 -16.37 -54.92 -10.86
CA GLY A 48 -17.17 -54.10 -9.95
C GLY A 48 -16.32 -53.13 -9.14
N GLU A 49 -15.19 -53.59 -8.59
CA GLU A 49 -14.26 -52.74 -7.83
C GLU A 49 -13.54 -51.73 -8.73
N ALA A 50 -13.23 -52.08 -9.98
CA ALA A 50 -12.68 -51.16 -10.97
C ALA A 50 -13.65 -50.04 -11.34
N MET A 51 -14.91 -50.40 -11.59
CA MET A 51 -15.97 -49.44 -11.84
C MET A 51 -16.19 -48.53 -10.63
N ALA A 52 -16.17 -49.09 -9.42
CA ALA A 52 -16.27 -48.29 -8.19
C ALA A 52 -15.08 -47.34 -8.02
N ALA A 53 -13.85 -47.79 -8.28
CA ALA A 53 -12.65 -46.95 -8.19
C ALA A 53 -12.69 -45.80 -9.20
N VAL A 54 -13.20 -46.04 -10.42
CA VAL A 54 -13.36 -45.02 -11.45
C VAL A 54 -14.49 -44.05 -11.09
N ALA A 55 -15.59 -44.54 -10.53
CA ALA A 55 -16.66 -43.69 -10.00
C ALA A 55 -16.15 -42.78 -8.86
N ILE A 56 -15.32 -43.31 -7.95
CA ILE A 56 -14.66 -42.53 -6.91
C ILE A 56 -13.70 -41.50 -7.53
N LEU A 57 -12.90 -41.88 -8.53
CA LEU A 57 -12.00 -40.97 -9.22
C LEU A 57 -12.78 -39.81 -9.88
N LEU A 58 -13.88 -40.12 -10.57
CA LEU A 58 -14.76 -39.13 -11.17
C LEU A 58 -15.44 -38.25 -10.13
N ALA A 59 -15.86 -38.81 -9.00
CA ALA A 59 -16.44 -38.06 -7.89
C ALA A 59 -15.39 -37.10 -7.28
N VAL A 60 -14.18 -37.59 -6.99
CA VAL A 60 -13.07 -36.75 -6.49
C VAL A 60 -12.73 -35.66 -7.49
N TYR A 61 -12.67 -35.99 -8.78
CA TYR A 61 -12.49 -35.01 -9.85
C TYR A 61 -13.59 -33.95 -9.85
N GLN A 62 -14.86 -34.35 -9.73
CA GLN A 62 -15.99 -33.43 -9.70
C GLN A 62 -15.95 -32.50 -8.47
N PHE A 63 -15.61 -33.02 -7.29
CA PHE A 63 -15.50 -32.24 -6.05
C PHE A 63 -14.25 -31.36 -5.99
N LYS A 64 -13.17 -31.72 -6.69
CA LYS A 64 -11.91 -30.95 -6.73
C LYS A 64 -11.74 -30.17 -8.03
N ARG A 65 -12.72 -30.21 -8.94
CA ARG A 65 -12.65 -29.61 -10.28
C ARG A 65 -12.22 -28.17 -10.22
N GLU A 66 -12.81 -27.39 -9.32
CA GLU A 66 -12.51 -25.98 -9.13
C GLU A 66 -11.06 -25.73 -8.69
N LYS A 67 -10.53 -26.55 -7.77
CA LYS A 67 -9.17 -26.42 -7.27
C LYS A 67 -8.11 -26.86 -8.29
N TRP A 68 -8.44 -27.83 -9.13
CA TRP A 68 -7.52 -28.40 -10.12
C TRP A 68 -7.70 -27.85 -11.54
N ALA A 69 -8.72 -27.02 -11.79
CA ALA A 69 -9.07 -26.56 -13.13
C ALA A 69 -7.90 -25.92 -13.85
N ILE A 70 -7.18 -25.01 -13.17
CA ILE A 70 -6.02 -24.33 -13.75
C ILE A 70 -4.86 -25.32 -13.92
N ALA A 71 -4.55 -26.13 -12.91
CA ALA A 71 -3.46 -27.11 -12.99
C ALA A 71 -3.62 -28.09 -14.16
N LEU A 72 -4.84 -28.57 -14.41
CA LEU A 72 -5.16 -29.49 -15.51
C LEU A 72 -5.19 -28.80 -16.88
N GLU A 73 -5.55 -27.52 -16.94
CA GLU A 73 -5.47 -26.73 -18.17
C GLU A 73 -4.03 -26.44 -18.58
N VAL A 74 -3.16 -26.16 -17.60
CA VAL A 74 -1.73 -25.92 -17.81
C VAL A 74 -1.02 -27.22 -18.19
N LYS A 75 -1.25 -28.29 -17.42
CA LYS A 75 -0.66 -29.60 -17.67
C LYS A 75 -1.64 -30.52 -18.41
N ARG A 76 -1.98 -30.19 -19.66
CA ARG A 76 -2.95 -30.95 -20.48
C ARG A 76 -2.65 -32.45 -20.58
N TYR A 77 -1.36 -32.82 -20.55
CA TYR A 77 -0.93 -34.22 -20.59
C TYR A 77 -1.42 -35.04 -19.39
N LEU A 78 -1.72 -34.42 -18.23
CA LEU A 78 -2.13 -35.15 -17.04
C LEU A 78 -3.42 -35.94 -17.27
N MET A 79 -4.44 -35.30 -17.84
CA MET A 79 -5.71 -35.98 -18.10
C MET A 79 -5.55 -37.08 -19.13
N SER A 80 -4.76 -36.84 -20.19
CA SER A 80 -4.45 -37.87 -21.19
C SER A 80 -3.78 -39.09 -20.54
N THR A 81 -2.78 -38.88 -19.68
CA THR A 81 -2.11 -39.97 -18.97
C THR A 81 -3.04 -40.70 -18.01
N VAL A 82 -3.90 -39.98 -17.27
CA VAL A 82 -4.90 -40.59 -16.37
C VAL A 82 -5.86 -41.46 -17.17
N TYR A 83 -6.36 -40.98 -18.32
CA TYR A 83 -7.23 -41.77 -19.19
C TYR A 83 -6.53 -43.00 -19.75
N ILE A 84 -5.27 -42.89 -20.16
CA ILE A 84 -4.47 -44.03 -20.64
C ILE A 84 -4.29 -45.06 -19.52
N LEU A 85 -3.97 -44.64 -18.30
CA LEU A 85 -3.77 -45.55 -17.15
C LEU A 85 -5.07 -46.23 -16.74
N VAL A 86 -6.19 -45.50 -16.69
CA VAL A 86 -7.51 -46.08 -16.38
C VAL A 86 -7.91 -47.06 -17.47
N PHE A 87 -7.74 -46.71 -18.75
CA PHE A 87 -8.05 -47.59 -19.87
C PHE A 87 -7.19 -48.86 -19.87
N ALA A 88 -5.88 -48.72 -19.63
CA ALA A 88 -4.97 -49.85 -19.50
C ALA A 88 -5.38 -50.77 -18.33
N GLY A 89 -5.72 -50.19 -17.17
CA GLY A 89 -6.26 -50.93 -16.04
C GLY A 89 -7.50 -51.74 -16.43
N PHE A 90 -8.52 -51.10 -17.00
CA PHE A 90 -9.72 -51.80 -17.48
C PHE A 90 -9.43 -52.93 -18.45
N LEU A 91 -8.55 -52.69 -19.43
CA LEU A 91 -8.18 -53.69 -20.43
C LEU A 91 -7.52 -54.91 -19.77
N THR A 92 -6.68 -54.69 -18.75
CA THR A 92 -6.08 -55.78 -17.97
C THR A 92 -7.08 -56.57 -17.12
N ILE A 93 -8.17 -55.97 -16.64
CA ILE A 93 -9.25 -56.69 -15.94
C ILE A 93 -10.09 -57.52 -16.89
N ILE A 94 -10.42 -56.96 -18.06
CA ILE A 94 -11.15 -57.69 -19.10
C ILE A 94 -10.31 -58.91 -19.50
N PHE A 95 -9.01 -58.72 -19.73
CA PHE A 95 -8.08 -59.81 -20.01
C PHE A 95 -8.05 -60.84 -18.87
N SER A 96 -7.92 -60.38 -17.62
CA SER A 96 -7.97 -61.23 -16.42
C SER A 96 -9.25 -62.07 -16.30
N SER A 97 -10.38 -61.55 -16.77
CA SER A 97 -11.69 -62.21 -16.70
C SER A 97 -11.84 -63.32 -17.76
N VAL A 98 -11.07 -63.26 -18.86
CA VAL A 98 -11.09 -64.25 -19.95
C VAL A 98 -10.09 -65.40 -19.69
N LEU A 99 -9.01 -65.13 -18.95
CA LEU A 99 -7.96 -66.10 -18.66
C LEU A 99 -8.36 -67.40 -17.92
N PRO A 100 -9.40 -67.45 -17.04
CA PRO A 100 -9.81 -68.69 -16.37
C PRO A 100 -10.20 -69.83 -17.33
N ILE A 101 -10.44 -69.51 -18.61
CA ILE A 101 -10.77 -70.45 -19.68
C ILE A 101 -9.52 -71.24 -20.14
N ILE A 102 -8.31 -70.73 -19.93
CA ILE A 102 -7.06 -71.29 -20.43
C ILE A 102 -6.32 -72.02 -19.30
N LYS A 103 -6.18 -73.35 -19.40
CA LYS A 103 -5.38 -74.15 -18.45
C LYS A 103 -3.90 -74.03 -18.79
N THR A 104 -3.10 -73.49 -17.88
CA THR A 104 -1.67 -73.25 -18.09
C THR A 104 -0.92 -73.15 -16.77
N SER A 105 0.38 -73.45 -16.81
CA SER A 105 1.31 -73.33 -15.69
C SER A 105 2.12 -72.03 -15.72
N ASN A 106 1.95 -71.19 -16.75
CA ASN A 106 2.67 -69.91 -16.85
C ASN A 106 2.02 -68.85 -15.94
N ILE A 107 2.80 -68.29 -15.03
CA ILE A 107 2.39 -67.24 -14.07
C ILE A 107 1.79 -66.01 -14.76
N LEU A 108 2.28 -65.68 -15.96
CA LEU A 108 1.77 -64.56 -16.77
C LEU A 108 0.37 -64.83 -17.36
N LEU A 109 -0.13 -66.05 -17.28
CA LEU A 109 -1.47 -66.41 -17.72
C LEU A 109 -2.43 -66.67 -16.54
N PHE A 110 -2.00 -66.41 -15.30
CA PHE A 110 -2.90 -66.43 -14.15
C PHE A 110 -3.74 -65.16 -14.07
N SER A 111 -5.05 -65.34 -13.86
CA SER A 111 -6.03 -64.25 -13.71
C SER A 111 -5.59 -63.26 -12.61
N GLY A 112 -5.13 -63.77 -11.45
CA GLY A 112 -4.73 -62.95 -10.31
C GLY A 112 -3.58 -61.98 -10.60
N THR A 113 -2.60 -62.39 -11.42
CA THR A 113 -1.47 -61.53 -11.85
C THR A 113 -1.99 -60.27 -12.56
N TRP A 114 -2.96 -60.43 -13.46
CA TRP A 114 -3.54 -59.32 -14.21
C TRP A 114 -4.50 -58.45 -13.39
N GLN A 115 -5.16 -59.00 -12.37
CA GLN A 115 -5.94 -58.21 -11.41
C GLN A 115 -5.04 -57.27 -10.60
N ILE A 116 -3.89 -57.76 -10.15
CA ILE A 116 -2.90 -56.95 -9.43
C ILE A 116 -2.34 -55.85 -10.33
N ILE A 117 -1.96 -56.18 -11.58
CA ILE A 117 -1.49 -55.19 -12.57
C ILE A 117 -2.56 -54.12 -12.80
N SER A 118 -3.83 -54.50 -12.94
CA SER A 118 -4.92 -53.55 -13.07
C SER A 118 -5.03 -52.61 -11.87
N SER A 119 -5.05 -53.15 -10.66
CA SER A 119 -5.12 -52.35 -9.43
C SER A 119 -4.00 -51.33 -9.38
N LEU A 120 -2.79 -51.72 -9.81
CA LEU A 120 -1.64 -50.82 -9.87
C LEU A 120 -1.81 -49.71 -10.91
N PHE A 121 -2.38 -50.00 -12.09
CA PHE A 121 -2.69 -48.96 -13.07
C PHE A 121 -3.72 -47.95 -12.55
N ILE A 122 -4.78 -48.42 -11.91
CA ILE A 122 -5.83 -47.55 -11.35
C ILE A 122 -5.30 -46.72 -10.19
N ILE A 123 -4.56 -47.35 -9.25
CA ILE A 123 -3.91 -46.62 -8.14
C ILE A 123 -2.93 -45.59 -8.69
N SER A 124 -2.13 -45.95 -9.69
CA SER A 124 -1.20 -45.02 -10.33
C SER A 124 -1.94 -43.85 -10.99
N ALA A 125 -3.09 -44.08 -11.62
CA ALA A 125 -3.91 -43.02 -12.20
C ALA A 125 -4.40 -42.03 -11.13
N VAL A 126 -4.88 -42.54 -9.99
CA VAL A 126 -5.33 -41.72 -8.85
C VAL A 126 -4.17 -40.91 -8.27
N LEU A 127 -3.04 -41.56 -7.98
CA LEU A 127 -1.86 -40.89 -7.42
C LEU A 127 -1.30 -39.85 -8.41
N PHE A 128 -1.24 -40.18 -9.69
CA PHE A 128 -0.75 -39.28 -10.73
C PHE A 128 -1.66 -38.06 -10.89
N LEU A 129 -2.98 -38.23 -10.82
CA LEU A 129 -3.91 -37.10 -10.81
C LEU A 129 -3.72 -36.24 -9.55
N PHE A 130 -3.67 -36.87 -8.37
CA PHE A 130 -3.58 -36.17 -7.08
C PHE A 130 -2.29 -35.35 -6.94
N PHE A 131 -1.14 -35.93 -7.28
CA PHE A 131 0.15 -35.24 -7.22
C PHE A 131 0.41 -34.35 -8.44
N GLY A 132 -0.05 -34.78 -9.63
CA GLY A 132 0.13 -34.04 -10.87
C GLY A 132 -0.67 -32.73 -10.89
N ALA A 133 -1.89 -32.75 -10.37
CA ALA A 133 -2.78 -31.60 -10.27
C ALA A 133 -2.45 -30.63 -9.12
N SER A 134 -1.28 -30.77 -8.48
CA SER A 134 -0.79 -29.75 -7.54
C SER A 134 -0.59 -28.40 -8.24
N ASN A 135 -0.94 -27.33 -7.53
CA ASN A 135 -0.75 -25.95 -7.95
C ASN A 135 0.71 -25.50 -7.84
N ASP A 136 1.56 -26.27 -7.18
CA ASP A 136 2.98 -25.94 -7.04
C ASP A 136 3.74 -26.15 -8.36
N LYS A 137 4.66 -25.21 -8.67
CA LYS A 137 5.58 -25.29 -9.81
C LYS A 137 4.89 -25.44 -11.16
N LEU A 138 3.66 -24.93 -11.27
CA LEU A 138 2.92 -24.83 -12.54
C LEU A 138 3.57 -23.81 -13.47
N PHE A 139 4.21 -22.77 -12.92
CA PHE A 139 4.96 -21.79 -13.70
C PHE A 139 6.43 -22.24 -13.88
N ASN A 140 6.79 -22.67 -15.08
CA ASN A 140 8.15 -23.05 -15.47
C ASN A 140 8.35 -22.80 -16.98
N LYS A 141 9.59 -22.93 -17.48
CA LYS A 141 9.97 -22.62 -18.87
C LYS A 141 9.16 -23.35 -19.95
N ASN A 142 8.53 -24.49 -19.64
CA ASN A 142 7.78 -25.29 -20.61
C ASN A 142 6.27 -25.06 -20.56
N THR A 143 5.76 -24.43 -19.50
CA THR A 143 4.32 -24.29 -19.24
C THR A 143 3.89 -22.87 -18.89
N ASP A 144 4.79 -21.91 -19.06
CA ASP A 144 4.58 -20.50 -18.74
C ASP A 144 3.48 -19.85 -19.58
N LYS A 145 3.43 -20.13 -20.88
CA LYS A 145 2.40 -19.62 -21.79
C LYS A 145 1.02 -20.12 -21.40
N GLU A 146 0.88 -21.44 -21.19
CA GLU A 146 -0.37 -22.05 -20.76
C GLU A 146 -0.78 -21.51 -19.39
N PHE A 147 0.17 -21.35 -18.46
CA PHE A 147 -0.07 -20.77 -17.14
C PHE A 147 -0.62 -19.35 -17.21
N VAL A 148 0.03 -18.46 -17.97
CA VAL A 148 -0.43 -17.08 -18.17
C VAL A 148 -1.82 -17.06 -18.80
N SER A 149 -2.04 -17.87 -19.84
CA SER A 149 -3.34 -17.93 -20.53
C SER A 149 -4.46 -18.42 -19.61
N ALA A 150 -4.18 -19.40 -18.75
CA ALA A 150 -5.14 -19.96 -17.82
C ALA A 150 -5.51 -18.92 -16.75
N LEU A 151 -4.52 -18.25 -16.14
CA LEU A 151 -4.75 -17.18 -15.17
C LEU A 151 -5.54 -16.01 -15.76
N LEU A 152 -5.15 -15.53 -16.94
CA LEU A 152 -5.80 -14.40 -17.60
C LEU A 152 -7.28 -14.69 -17.82
N ARG A 153 -7.65 -15.90 -18.28
CA ARG A 153 -9.07 -16.28 -18.45
C ARG A 153 -9.87 -16.19 -17.15
N ARG A 154 -9.29 -16.54 -16.01
CA ARG A 154 -9.98 -16.51 -14.72
C ARG A 154 -10.10 -15.09 -14.18
N VAL A 155 -9.04 -14.29 -14.30
CA VAL A 155 -9.03 -12.90 -13.85
C VAL A 155 -9.95 -12.01 -14.70
N MET A 156 -10.08 -12.31 -15.99
CA MET A 156 -11.04 -11.63 -16.87
C MET A 156 -12.49 -12.04 -16.62
N SER A 157 -12.74 -13.10 -15.84
CA SER A 157 -14.09 -13.46 -15.43
C SER A 157 -14.62 -12.48 -14.38
N ARG A 158 -15.94 -12.32 -14.32
CA ARG A 158 -16.60 -11.56 -13.23
C ARG A 158 -16.94 -12.43 -12.02
N SER A 159 -16.49 -13.70 -11.99
CA SER A 159 -16.83 -14.63 -10.91
C SER A 159 -15.78 -14.55 -9.79
N PRO A 160 -16.16 -14.17 -8.56
CA PRO A 160 -15.24 -14.16 -7.43
C PRO A 160 -14.55 -15.51 -7.20
N GLN A 161 -15.26 -16.62 -7.40
CA GLN A 161 -14.72 -17.97 -7.24
C GLN A 161 -13.61 -18.27 -8.25
N GLN A 162 -13.72 -17.77 -9.48
CA GLN A 162 -12.67 -17.97 -10.50
C GLN A 162 -11.45 -17.10 -10.23
N ILE A 163 -11.66 -15.87 -9.75
CA ILE A 163 -10.57 -15.00 -9.32
C ILE A 163 -9.84 -15.62 -8.12
N ASP A 164 -10.58 -16.16 -7.15
CA ASP A 164 -10.02 -16.86 -5.98
C ASP A 164 -9.11 -18.04 -6.38
N GLN A 165 -9.55 -18.86 -7.34
CA GLN A 165 -8.71 -19.92 -7.93
C GLN A 165 -7.43 -19.37 -8.56
N ALA A 166 -7.52 -18.23 -9.26
CA ALA A 166 -6.35 -17.59 -9.86
C ALA A 166 -5.39 -17.09 -8.78
N VAL A 167 -5.90 -16.50 -7.70
CA VAL A 167 -5.08 -16.06 -6.57
C VAL A 167 -4.39 -17.25 -5.91
N ASP A 168 -5.08 -18.36 -5.65
CA ASP A 168 -4.48 -19.57 -5.05
C ASP A 168 -3.31 -20.12 -5.87
N VAL A 169 -3.53 -20.26 -7.18
CA VAL A 169 -2.50 -20.77 -8.09
C VAL A 169 -1.35 -19.79 -8.22
N LEU A 170 -1.64 -18.50 -8.32
CA LEU A 170 -0.62 -17.47 -8.38
C LEU A 170 0.23 -17.45 -7.10
N SER A 171 -0.43 -17.54 -5.94
CA SER A 171 0.22 -17.57 -4.62
C SER A 171 1.23 -18.70 -4.51
N ALA A 172 0.88 -19.90 -4.97
CA ALA A 172 1.74 -21.08 -4.97
C ALA A 172 2.97 -20.96 -5.90
N ASN A 173 2.91 -20.10 -6.91
CA ASN A 173 3.99 -19.91 -7.89
C ASN A 173 4.67 -18.54 -7.79
N PHE A 174 4.24 -17.70 -6.85
CA PHE A 174 4.64 -16.30 -6.79
C PHE A 174 6.15 -16.11 -6.60
N GLU A 175 6.78 -16.92 -5.75
CA GLU A 175 8.22 -16.91 -5.50
C GLU A 175 9.02 -17.09 -6.79
N ILE A 176 8.65 -18.07 -7.63
CA ILE A 176 9.32 -18.36 -8.90
C ILE A 176 9.20 -17.16 -9.87
N ILE A 177 8.03 -16.52 -9.90
CA ILE A 177 7.77 -15.36 -10.75
C ILE A 177 8.67 -14.19 -10.32
N ILE A 178 8.73 -13.91 -9.00
CA ILE A 178 9.54 -12.83 -8.44
C ILE A 178 11.05 -13.09 -8.61
N GLU A 179 11.51 -14.32 -8.36
CA GLU A 179 12.90 -14.70 -8.57
C GLU A 179 13.34 -14.49 -10.02
N GLU A 180 12.50 -14.87 -10.99
CA GLU A 180 12.81 -14.71 -12.41
C GLU A 180 12.91 -13.23 -12.81
N ILE A 181 12.07 -12.38 -12.23
CA ILE A 181 12.10 -10.94 -12.46
C ILE A 181 13.35 -10.31 -11.85
N LYS A 182 13.78 -10.79 -10.66
CA LYS A 182 14.98 -10.30 -9.97
C LYS A 182 16.28 -10.64 -10.69
N LYS A 183 16.35 -11.75 -11.43
CA LYS A 183 17.55 -12.13 -12.21
C LYS A 183 17.88 -10.99 -13.17
N SER A 184 18.89 -10.20 -12.79
CA SER A 184 19.22 -8.95 -13.45
C SER A 184 19.62 -9.22 -14.89
N SER A 185 19.13 -8.36 -15.79
CA SER A 185 19.68 -8.21 -17.13
C SER A 185 21.08 -7.61 -16.98
N ARG A 186 22.08 -8.44 -16.67
CA ARG A 186 23.48 -8.07 -16.92
C ARG A 186 23.67 -8.18 -18.43
N ASP A 187 23.96 -7.05 -19.05
CA ASP A 187 24.49 -6.86 -20.40
C ASP A 187 23.84 -7.68 -21.53
N ASN A 188 23.02 -7.02 -22.36
CA ASN A 188 22.67 -7.43 -23.73
C ASN A 188 22.06 -8.83 -23.96
N GLU A 189 21.70 -9.59 -22.93
CA GLU A 189 20.95 -10.84 -23.11
C GLU A 189 19.50 -10.54 -23.51
N GLU A 190 19.10 -11.13 -24.63
CA GLU A 190 17.73 -11.12 -25.12
C GLU A 190 16.78 -11.59 -24.01
N ILE A 191 15.80 -10.76 -23.64
CA ILE A 191 14.85 -11.09 -22.56
C ILE A 191 14.14 -12.39 -22.93
N SER A 192 14.43 -13.46 -22.18
CA SER A 192 13.80 -14.76 -22.39
C SER A 192 12.27 -14.66 -22.36
N GLU A 193 11.59 -15.48 -23.17
CA GLU A 193 10.12 -15.49 -23.20
C GLU A 193 9.53 -15.79 -21.82
N PHE A 194 10.21 -16.63 -21.03
CA PHE A 194 9.86 -16.93 -19.64
C PHE A 194 9.86 -15.68 -18.75
N LYS A 195 10.88 -14.83 -18.86
CA LYS A 195 10.95 -13.55 -18.13
C LYS A 195 9.89 -12.56 -18.60
N LYS A 196 9.60 -12.51 -19.92
CA LYS A 196 8.48 -11.70 -20.46
C LYS A 196 7.14 -12.11 -19.86
N ASN A 197 6.89 -13.42 -19.76
CA ASN A 197 5.69 -13.97 -19.14
C ASN A 197 5.61 -13.66 -17.64
N SER A 198 6.72 -13.70 -16.90
CA SER A 198 6.75 -13.24 -15.49
C SER A 198 6.35 -11.77 -15.36
N HIS A 199 6.91 -10.88 -16.19
CA HIS A 199 6.53 -9.47 -16.20
C HIS A 199 5.07 -9.26 -16.60
N PHE A 200 4.56 -10.05 -17.56
CA PHE A 200 3.15 -10.00 -17.95
C PHE A 200 2.22 -10.32 -16.77
N ILE A 201 2.57 -11.31 -15.94
CA ILE A 201 1.78 -11.63 -14.74
C ILE A 201 1.66 -10.43 -13.81
N LEU A 202 2.77 -9.75 -13.52
CA LEU A 202 2.72 -8.57 -12.65
C LEU A 202 1.96 -7.40 -13.31
N THR A 203 2.23 -7.15 -14.58
CA THR A 203 1.76 -5.93 -15.28
C THR A 203 0.35 -6.03 -15.83
N GLN A 204 -0.20 -7.23 -16.06
CA GLN A 204 -1.52 -7.44 -16.67
C GLN A 204 -2.47 -8.30 -15.82
N ILE A 205 -1.95 -9.25 -15.03
CA ILE A 205 -2.79 -10.13 -14.21
C ILE A 205 -3.00 -9.53 -12.82
N ILE A 206 -1.93 -9.22 -12.10
CA ILE A 206 -2.04 -8.67 -10.73
C ILE A 206 -2.61 -7.25 -10.73
N SER A 207 -2.26 -6.45 -11.73
CA SER A 207 -2.77 -5.09 -11.93
C SER A 207 -4.20 -5.03 -12.49
N ASN A 208 -4.79 -6.18 -12.85
CA ASN A 208 -6.15 -6.21 -13.38
C ASN A 208 -7.16 -5.76 -12.31
N PRO A 209 -8.06 -4.80 -12.59
CA PRO A 209 -8.98 -4.27 -11.59
C PRO A 209 -9.82 -5.33 -10.87
N ASN A 210 -10.26 -6.40 -11.57
CA ASN A 210 -11.03 -7.48 -10.94
C ASN A 210 -10.18 -8.24 -9.92
N PHE A 211 -8.94 -8.58 -10.30
CA PHE A 211 -8.00 -9.27 -9.43
C PHE A 211 -7.60 -8.39 -8.26
N THR A 212 -7.18 -7.15 -8.54
CA THR A 212 -6.72 -6.20 -7.53
C THR A 212 -7.82 -5.92 -6.50
N ASN A 213 -9.05 -5.59 -6.96
CA ASN A 213 -10.16 -5.32 -6.05
C ASN A 213 -10.54 -6.54 -5.21
N HIS A 214 -10.51 -7.75 -5.80
CA HIS A 214 -10.74 -8.97 -5.04
C HIS A 214 -9.64 -9.16 -3.98
N VAL A 215 -8.37 -9.01 -4.36
CA VAL A 215 -7.25 -9.22 -3.44
C VAL A 215 -7.30 -8.28 -2.24
N VAL A 216 -7.52 -6.98 -2.47
CA VAL A 216 -7.50 -5.97 -1.40
C VAL A 216 -8.72 -6.00 -0.50
N THR A 217 -9.73 -6.83 -0.82
CA THR A 217 -10.97 -6.97 -0.03
C THR A 217 -11.08 -8.33 0.65
N THR A 218 -10.62 -9.42 0.01
CA THR A 218 -10.84 -10.80 0.50
C THR A 218 -9.58 -11.62 0.70
N ARG A 219 -8.45 -11.30 0.06
CA ARG A 219 -7.23 -12.13 0.05
C ARG A 219 -6.05 -11.51 0.78
N ALA A 220 -6.23 -11.35 2.09
CA ALA A 220 -5.20 -10.87 3.01
C ALA A 220 -3.91 -11.70 2.92
N ASP A 221 -4.03 -13.02 2.75
CA ASP A 221 -2.93 -13.97 2.62
C ASP A 221 -2.02 -13.68 1.41
N PHE A 222 -2.61 -13.40 0.25
CA PHE A 222 -1.85 -13.04 -0.95
C PHE A 222 -1.22 -11.66 -0.81
N LEU A 223 -1.94 -10.68 -0.29
CA LEU A 223 -1.40 -9.32 -0.10
C LEU A 223 -0.20 -9.33 0.86
N GLN A 224 -0.28 -10.05 1.97
CA GLN A 224 0.84 -10.23 2.90
C GLN A 224 2.04 -10.93 2.22
N ARG A 225 1.80 -11.99 1.45
CA ARG A 225 2.86 -12.66 0.68
C ARG A 225 3.49 -11.70 -0.34
N PHE A 226 2.69 -10.87 -1.00
CA PHE A 226 3.16 -9.86 -1.94
C PHE A 226 4.10 -8.84 -1.26
N LEU A 227 3.66 -8.26 -0.13
CA LEU A 227 4.47 -7.33 0.67
C LEU A 227 5.75 -7.99 1.20
N HIS A 228 5.65 -9.22 1.69
CA HIS A 228 6.80 -10.00 2.13
C HIS A 228 7.84 -10.18 1.02
N SER A 229 7.40 -10.54 -0.19
CA SER A 229 8.31 -10.69 -1.33
C SER A 229 8.96 -9.38 -1.75
N ILE A 230 8.27 -8.24 -1.66
CA ILE A 230 8.89 -6.93 -1.92
C ILE A 230 10.06 -6.68 -0.98
N LYS A 231 9.84 -6.96 0.31
CA LYS A 231 10.83 -6.77 1.37
C LYS A 231 12.01 -7.74 1.26
N GLU A 232 11.73 -9.03 1.05
CA GLU A 232 12.74 -10.09 0.96
C GLU A 232 13.60 -9.96 -0.30
N TYR A 233 12.98 -9.67 -1.45
CA TYR A 233 13.67 -9.66 -2.74
C TYR A 233 14.22 -8.28 -3.13
N HIS A 234 13.95 -7.22 -2.34
CA HIS A 234 14.34 -5.83 -2.61
C HIS A 234 13.83 -5.33 -3.97
N LEU A 235 12.55 -5.58 -4.25
CA LEU A 235 11.93 -5.22 -5.52
C LEU A 235 11.63 -3.71 -5.54
N GLN A 236 12.38 -2.96 -6.35
CA GLN A 236 12.17 -1.52 -6.49
C GLN A 236 11.13 -1.22 -7.58
N GLU A 237 10.28 -0.22 -7.31
CA GLU A 237 9.25 0.28 -8.22
C GLU A 237 9.79 0.54 -9.64
N GLY A 238 10.93 1.22 -9.78
CA GLY A 238 11.46 1.68 -11.08
C GLY A 238 11.96 0.59 -12.05
N ARG A 239 11.93 -0.70 -11.70
CA ARG A 239 12.56 -1.75 -12.53
C ARG A 239 11.72 -3.01 -12.78
N SER A 240 10.76 -3.36 -11.91
CA SER A 240 10.23 -4.72 -11.93
C SER A 240 8.75 -4.90 -11.56
N ILE A 241 8.20 -4.10 -10.63
CA ILE A 241 6.89 -4.37 -10.03
C ILE A 241 5.92 -3.17 -10.00
N SER A 242 6.32 -2.00 -10.50
CA SER A 242 5.57 -0.74 -10.35
C SER A 242 4.11 -0.82 -10.71
N THR A 243 3.76 -1.46 -11.82
CA THR A 243 2.37 -1.56 -12.27
C THR A 243 1.51 -2.38 -11.30
N ALA A 244 2.06 -3.46 -10.75
CA ALA A 244 1.36 -4.31 -9.79
C ALA A 244 1.18 -3.59 -8.45
N SER A 245 2.26 -3.00 -7.91
CA SER A 245 2.21 -2.26 -6.65
C SER A 245 1.27 -1.06 -6.73
N SER A 246 1.39 -0.27 -7.81
CA SER A 246 0.54 0.91 -8.05
C SER A 246 -0.93 0.53 -8.11
N ALA A 247 -1.28 -0.55 -8.82
CA ALA A 247 -2.66 -1.01 -8.88
C ALA A 247 -3.18 -1.40 -7.49
N LEU A 248 -2.42 -2.20 -6.74
CA LEU A 248 -2.79 -2.64 -5.38
C LEU A 248 -2.96 -1.46 -4.42
N ILE A 249 -1.99 -0.54 -4.37
CA ILE A 249 -2.04 0.64 -3.49
C ILE A 249 -3.21 1.54 -3.88
N ARG A 250 -3.43 1.81 -5.17
CA ARG A 250 -4.59 2.59 -5.62
C ARG A 250 -5.91 1.92 -5.24
N ALA A 251 -6.03 0.61 -5.40
CA ALA A 251 -7.24 -0.12 -5.04
C ALA A 251 -7.48 -0.10 -3.51
N LEU A 252 -6.42 -0.20 -2.71
CA LEU A 252 -6.51 -0.07 -1.24
C LEU A 252 -7.09 1.30 -0.83
N PHE A 253 -6.70 2.41 -1.48
CA PHE A 253 -7.26 3.74 -1.19
C PHE A 253 -8.61 4.04 -1.84
N SER A 254 -8.93 3.40 -2.98
CA SER A 254 -10.12 3.74 -3.77
C SER A 254 -11.34 2.88 -3.43
N ASN A 255 -11.13 1.66 -2.93
CA ASN A 255 -12.21 0.74 -2.60
C ASN A 255 -12.56 0.83 -1.11
N LYS A 256 -13.80 1.25 -0.79
CA LYS A 256 -14.29 1.41 0.59
C LYS A 256 -14.42 0.11 1.39
N ASP A 257 -14.42 -1.03 0.71
CA ASP A 257 -14.44 -2.35 1.33
C ASP A 257 -13.02 -2.94 1.48
N SER A 258 -11.98 -2.18 1.11
CA SER A 258 -10.60 -2.63 1.20
C SER A 258 -10.15 -2.83 2.64
N PHE A 259 -9.06 -3.56 2.82
CA PHE A 259 -8.43 -3.73 4.12
C PHE A 259 -8.06 -2.40 4.79
N PHE A 260 -7.69 -1.36 4.04
CA PHE A 260 -7.39 -0.03 4.61
C PHE A 260 -8.60 0.62 5.28
N TYR A 261 -9.75 0.64 4.61
CA TYR A 261 -10.97 1.19 5.20
C TYR A 261 -11.50 0.30 6.32
N ASN A 262 -11.33 -1.02 6.22
CA ASN A 262 -11.70 -1.92 7.29
C ASN A 262 -10.82 -1.71 8.54
N GLU A 263 -9.50 -1.55 8.39
CA GLU A 263 -8.59 -1.20 9.49
C GLU A 263 -8.95 0.14 10.15
N LEU A 264 -9.36 1.13 9.35
CA LEU A 264 -9.83 2.42 9.88
C LEU A 264 -11.10 2.24 10.73
N LYS A 265 -12.12 1.54 10.23
CA LYS A 265 -13.39 1.29 10.95
C LYS A 265 -13.20 0.54 12.27
N HIS A 266 -12.26 -0.41 12.32
CA HIS A 266 -12.04 -1.23 13.52
C HIS A 266 -11.15 -0.55 14.56
N SER A 267 -10.39 0.48 14.17
CA SER A 267 -9.58 1.26 15.11
C SER A 267 -10.42 2.05 16.13
N ASP A 268 -11.68 2.36 15.80
CA ASP A 268 -12.65 2.99 16.71
C ASP A 268 -13.07 2.06 17.87
N PHE A 269 -12.78 0.75 17.80
CA PHE A 269 -13.11 -0.24 18.83
C PHE A 269 -11.93 -0.61 19.75
N GLY A 270 -10.83 0.16 19.72
CA GLY A 270 -9.69 -0.02 20.62
C GLY A 270 -8.74 -1.18 20.24
N VAL A 271 -8.98 -1.85 19.11
CA VAL A 271 -8.01 -2.77 18.50
C VAL A 271 -7.12 -1.95 17.57
N TYR A 272 -5.95 -1.55 18.07
CA TYR A 272 -5.01 -0.66 17.37
C TYR A 272 -4.17 -1.33 16.27
N TYR A 273 -4.39 -2.61 16.00
CA TYR A 273 -3.54 -3.33 15.06
C TYR A 273 -3.98 -3.10 13.60
N LYS A 274 -3.15 -2.39 12.84
CA LYS A 274 -3.37 -2.02 11.43
C LYS A 274 -2.29 -2.65 10.54
N PRO A 275 -2.29 -3.99 10.36
CA PRO A 275 -1.16 -4.70 9.76
C PRO A 275 -0.80 -4.19 8.37
N PHE A 276 -1.78 -3.92 7.51
CA PHE A 276 -1.49 -3.50 6.13
C PHE A 276 -0.99 -2.06 6.07
N LEU A 277 -1.57 -1.15 6.86
CA LEU A 277 -1.06 0.22 6.96
C LEU A 277 0.34 0.23 7.56
N GLU A 278 0.60 -0.51 8.65
CA GLU A 278 1.93 -0.57 9.28
C GLU A 278 2.98 -1.22 8.36
N ASP A 279 2.66 -2.33 7.70
CA ASP A 279 3.59 -3.02 6.79
C ASP A 279 3.98 -2.15 5.59
N ILE A 280 3.05 -1.35 5.05
CA ILE A 280 3.30 -0.49 3.89
C ILE A 280 3.95 0.85 4.28
N PHE A 281 3.44 1.49 5.32
CA PHE A 281 3.77 2.87 5.65
C PHE A 281 4.80 3.03 6.76
N SER A 282 4.91 2.08 7.71
CA SER A 282 5.88 2.17 8.81
C SER A 282 7.21 1.48 8.53
N ASP A 283 7.22 0.39 7.75
CA ASP A 283 8.46 -0.35 7.43
C ASP A 283 9.25 0.39 6.35
N GLN A 284 10.42 0.93 6.72
CA GLN A 284 11.28 1.72 5.82
C GLN A 284 11.58 1.03 4.48
N LYS A 285 11.90 -0.27 4.50
CA LYS A 285 12.26 -1.00 3.28
C LYS A 285 11.07 -1.10 2.34
N THR A 286 9.91 -1.44 2.89
CA THR A 286 8.67 -1.57 2.12
C THR A 286 8.25 -0.21 1.58
N PHE A 287 8.25 0.83 2.42
CA PHE A 287 7.91 2.19 2.04
C PHE A 287 8.78 2.71 0.89
N GLN A 288 10.11 2.53 0.95
CA GLN A 288 11.02 3.01 -0.10
C GLN A 288 10.91 2.23 -1.41
N ASN A 289 10.66 0.92 -1.31
CA ASN A 289 10.52 0.06 -2.47
C ASN A 289 9.19 0.29 -3.19
N LEU A 290 8.13 0.53 -2.42
CA LEU A 290 6.78 0.76 -2.93
C LEU A 290 6.49 2.20 -3.29
N ARG A 291 7.10 3.17 -2.60
CA ARG A 291 6.81 4.61 -2.71
C ARG A 291 5.30 4.89 -2.73
N PRO A 292 4.59 4.51 -1.65
CA PRO A 292 3.14 4.43 -1.69
C PRO A 292 2.45 5.77 -1.98
N PHE A 293 3.01 6.89 -1.52
CA PHE A 293 2.47 8.22 -1.83
C PHE A 293 2.60 8.56 -3.32
N ASP A 294 3.72 8.27 -3.96
CA ASP A 294 3.93 8.51 -5.40
C ASP A 294 2.91 7.73 -6.27
N GLN A 295 2.32 6.66 -5.74
CA GLN A 295 1.33 5.84 -6.43
C GLN A 295 -0.11 6.31 -6.24
N ILE A 296 -0.35 7.17 -5.25
CA ILE A 296 -1.65 7.79 -4.98
C ILE A 296 -1.90 8.84 -6.07
N THR A 297 -2.85 8.52 -6.94
CA THR A 297 -3.25 9.35 -8.09
C THR A 297 -4.68 9.83 -7.97
N PHE A 298 -5.33 9.59 -6.83
CA PHE A 298 -6.70 10.04 -6.67
C PHE A 298 -6.72 11.57 -6.47
N ASP A 299 -7.61 12.25 -7.18
CA ASP A 299 -8.01 13.60 -6.79
C ASP A 299 -8.95 13.48 -5.57
N PHE A 300 -8.85 14.41 -4.63
CA PHE A 300 -9.88 14.57 -3.61
C PHE A 300 -11.21 15.07 -4.20
N GLY A 301 -11.24 15.44 -5.48
CA GLY A 301 -12.42 15.91 -6.18
C GLY A 301 -12.77 17.33 -5.75
N GLU A 302 -13.91 17.86 -6.21
CA GLU A 302 -14.36 19.19 -5.79
C GLU A 302 -14.67 19.25 -4.27
N TYR A 303 -15.17 18.14 -3.72
CA TYR A 303 -15.48 18.00 -2.29
C TYR A 303 -14.66 16.87 -1.67
N VAL A 304 -13.91 17.21 -0.61
CA VAL A 304 -13.03 16.24 0.06
C VAL A 304 -13.85 15.26 0.91
N GLU A 305 -13.85 13.99 0.55
CA GLU A 305 -14.51 12.94 1.34
C GLU A 305 -13.78 12.68 2.66
N ILE A 306 -14.52 12.73 3.79
CA ILE A 306 -13.94 12.62 5.13
C ILE A 306 -13.29 11.26 5.41
N GLU A 307 -13.89 10.16 4.96
CA GLU A 307 -13.35 8.80 5.16
C GLU A 307 -12.00 8.65 4.48
N LYS A 308 -11.91 9.17 3.24
CA LYS A 308 -10.70 9.16 2.43
C LYS A 308 -9.61 10.07 3.01
N LEU A 309 -9.98 11.26 3.47
CA LEU A 309 -9.07 12.16 4.18
C LEU A 309 -8.51 11.51 5.44
N LYS A 310 -9.37 10.90 6.27
CA LYS A 310 -8.95 10.19 7.49
C LYS A 310 -7.97 9.06 7.19
N LEU A 311 -8.26 8.24 6.17
CA LEU A 311 -7.35 7.16 5.76
C LEU A 311 -5.99 7.71 5.30
N PHE A 312 -5.99 8.80 4.53
CA PHE A 312 -4.76 9.44 4.06
C PHE A 312 -3.94 10.05 5.20
N ILE A 313 -4.59 10.78 6.12
CA ILE A 313 -3.99 11.34 7.34
C ILE A 313 -3.36 10.23 8.18
N GLU A 314 -4.06 9.11 8.37
CA GLU A 314 -3.57 7.97 9.13
C GLU A 314 -2.33 7.33 8.49
N ALA A 315 -2.36 7.11 7.18
CA ALA A 315 -1.21 6.59 6.44
C ALA A 315 0.00 7.52 6.56
N LEU A 316 -0.21 8.84 6.46
CA LEU A 316 0.82 9.85 6.62
C LEU A 316 1.40 9.88 8.04
N GLU A 317 0.56 9.79 9.07
CA GLU A 317 1.00 9.69 10.46
C GLU A 317 1.88 8.46 10.69
N ILE A 318 1.43 7.29 10.23
CA ILE A 318 2.18 6.03 10.36
C ILE A 318 3.53 6.15 9.66
N SER A 319 3.58 6.76 8.46
CA SER A 319 4.84 7.00 7.75
C SER A 319 5.77 7.97 8.45
N LEU A 320 5.26 9.06 9.03
CA LEU A 320 6.08 10.00 9.79
C LEU A 320 6.67 9.32 11.03
N LYS A 321 5.88 8.52 11.75
CA LYS A 321 6.37 7.71 12.87
C LYS A 321 7.41 6.67 12.42
N GLY A 322 7.18 6.01 11.28
CA GLY A 322 8.11 5.06 10.69
C GLY A 322 9.45 5.70 10.28
N TYR A 323 9.39 6.89 9.68
CA TYR A 323 10.56 7.70 9.32
C TYR A 323 11.42 8.00 10.54
N PHE A 324 10.83 8.60 11.58
CA PHE A 324 11.58 9.01 12.76
C PHE A 324 12.05 7.84 13.65
N LYS A 325 11.49 6.63 13.49
CA LYS A 325 11.95 5.42 14.19
C LYS A 325 13.09 4.70 13.46
N SER A 326 13.36 5.04 12.21
CA SER A 326 14.31 4.31 11.37
C SER A 326 15.71 4.95 11.38
N PRO A 327 16.80 4.18 11.21
CA PRO A 327 18.14 4.74 11.03
C PRO A 327 18.22 5.61 9.76
N HIS A 328 18.84 6.79 9.88
CA HIS A 328 18.78 7.88 8.88
C HIS A 328 19.49 7.63 7.57
N ASP A 329 20.47 6.73 7.53
CA ASP A 329 21.38 6.59 6.39
C ASP A 329 20.71 6.10 5.09
N PHE A 330 19.41 5.77 5.13
CA PHE A 330 18.72 5.17 3.99
C PHE A 330 17.37 5.80 3.65
N TYR A 331 16.80 6.73 4.43
CA TYR A 331 15.44 7.24 4.17
C TYR A 331 15.39 8.38 3.16
N ASN A 332 14.95 8.08 1.93
CA ASN A 332 14.66 9.13 0.95
C ASN A 332 13.37 9.87 1.35
N TYR A 333 13.52 11.10 1.83
CA TYR A 333 12.41 11.95 2.24
C TYR A 333 11.56 12.46 1.07
N SER A 334 12.04 12.36 -0.19
CA SER A 334 11.33 12.92 -1.35
C SER A 334 9.94 12.32 -1.58
N HIS A 335 9.65 11.15 -0.99
CA HIS A 335 8.32 10.53 -1.06
C HIS A 335 7.26 11.27 -0.22
N PHE A 336 7.69 12.12 0.72
CA PHE A 336 6.80 12.97 1.51
C PHE A 336 6.42 14.26 0.77
N ASP A 337 7.19 14.69 -0.24
CA ASP A 337 6.87 15.89 -1.03
C ASP A 337 5.48 15.75 -1.66
N HIS A 338 5.22 14.65 -2.35
CA HIS A 338 3.91 14.38 -2.96
C HIS A 338 2.80 14.24 -1.91
N ALA A 339 3.11 13.63 -0.75
CA ALA A 339 2.14 13.49 0.33
C ALA A 339 1.71 14.86 0.90
N PHE A 340 2.66 15.78 1.09
CA PHE A 340 2.40 17.11 1.60
C PHE A 340 1.70 18.02 0.58
N GLU A 341 2.03 17.93 -0.70
CA GLU A 341 1.27 18.64 -1.76
C GLU A 341 -0.18 18.12 -1.81
N LEU A 342 -0.42 16.81 -1.67
CA LEU A 342 -1.78 16.27 -1.56
C LEU A 342 -2.54 16.77 -0.33
N VAL A 343 -1.87 16.95 0.82
CA VAL A 343 -2.49 17.57 2.01
C VAL A 343 -2.87 19.01 1.73
N LYS A 344 -1.95 19.79 1.15
CA LYS A 344 -2.18 21.19 0.82
C LYS A 344 -3.36 21.33 -0.14
N ASP A 345 -3.37 20.56 -1.23
CA ASP A 345 -4.47 20.54 -2.21
C ASP A 345 -5.81 20.18 -1.54
N ALA A 346 -5.82 19.18 -0.65
CA ALA A 346 -7.01 18.82 0.10
C ALA A 346 -7.47 19.97 1.00
N PHE A 347 -6.54 20.62 1.70
CA PHE A 347 -6.82 21.73 2.60
C PHE A 347 -7.39 22.93 1.86
N GLU A 348 -6.77 23.36 0.75
CA GLU A 348 -7.26 24.44 -0.11
C GLU A 348 -8.68 24.17 -0.61
N ARG A 349 -8.98 22.93 -1.01
CA ARG A 349 -10.33 22.51 -1.41
C ARG A 349 -11.33 22.54 -0.26
N ILE A 350 -10.92 22.15 0.95
CA ILE A 350 -11.76 22.25 2.17
C ILE A 350 -12.05 23.72 2.50
N ILE A 351 -11.07 24.61 2.35
CA ILE A 351 -11.29 26.06 2.54
C ILE A 351 -12.24 26.61 1.48
N LYS A 352 -12.07 26.21 0.21
CA LYS A 352 -13.00 26.60 -0.87
C LYS A 352 -14.42 26.10 -0.61
N GLU A 353 -14.58 24.83 -0.19
CA GLU A 353 -15.86 24.26 0.24
C GLU A 353 -16.50 25.09 1.37
N ALA A 354 -15.69 25.62 2.30
CA ALA A 354 -16.16 26.54 3.34
C ALA A 354 -16.73 27.84 2.77
N CYS A 355 -16.07 28.44 1.77
CA CYS A 355 -16.51 29.66 1.11
C CYS A 355 -17.81 29.48 0.34
N ASP A 356 -17.97 28.35 -0.35
CA ASP A 356 -19.15 28.06 -1.17
C ASP A 356 -20.38 27.68 -0.31
N SER A 357 -20.16 27.16 0.90
CA SER A 357 -21.21 26.65 1.79
C SER A 357 -21.76 27.71 2.76
N GLU A 358 -22.39 28.77 2.23
CA GLU A 358 -22.92 29.88 3.02
C GLU A 358 -23.96 29.52 4.11
N SER A 359 -24.46 28.27 4.27
CA SER A 359 -25.57 28.09 5.24
C SER A 359 -25.85 26.80 6.02
N LYS A 360 -25.31 25.58 5.80
CA LYS A 360 -25.84 24.41 6.59
C LYS A 360 -24.92 23.31 7.11
N ASP A 361 -23.70 23.09 6.59
CA ASP A 361 -22.85 21.95 7.02
C ASP A 361 -21.45 22.34 7.54
N GLY A 362 -21.35 23.49 8.21
CA GLY A 362 -20.08 24.00 8.73
C GLY A 362 -19.34 23.01 9.63
N TRP A 363 -20.04 22.15 10.38
CA TRP A 363 -19.39 21.15 11.24
C TRP A 363 -18.55 20.13 10.45
N HIS A 364 -18.99 19.72 9.26
CA HIS A 364 -18.26 18.75 8.43
C HIS A 364 -16.95 19.35 7.91
N VAL A 365 -16.99 20.60 7.43
CA VAL A 365 -15.81 21.35 7.00
C VAL A 365 -14.85 21.56 8.18
N MET A 366 -15.36 22.00 9.32
CA MET A 366 -14.56 22.20 10.54
C MET A 366 -13.87 20.91 10.99
N ASN A 367 -14.56 19.76 10.91
CA ASN A 367 -13.98 18.46 11.24
C ASN A 367 -12.85 18.08 10.27
N LYS A 368 -13.01 18.30 8.95
CA LYS A 368 -11.95 18.07 7.96
C LYS A 368 -10.72 18.94 8.21
N ILE A 369 -10.92 20.24 8.48
CA ILE A 369 -9.84 21.16 8.86
C ILE A 369 -9.13 20.63 10.11
N HIS A 370 -9.88 20.26 11.14
CA HIS A 370 -9.34 19.76 12.40
C HIS A 370 -8.50 18.49 12.22
N GLN A 371 -8.86 17.56 11.32
CA GLN A 371 -8.03 16.38 11.03
C GLN A 371 -6.62 16.77 10.55
N ILE A 372 -6.53 17.76 9.66
CA ILE A 372 -5.26 18.25 9.12
C ILE A 372 -4.51 19.04 10.18
N THR A 373 -5.15 19.99 10.87
CA THR A 373 -4.47 20.79 11.89
C THR A 373 -4.00 19.96 13.07
N PHE A 374 -4.72 18.90 13.44
CA PHE A 374 -4.33 17.98 14.52
C PHE A 374 -3.15 17.09 14.12
N LEU A 375 -3.08 16.62 12.87
CA LEU A 375 -1.92 15.85 12.39
C LEU A 375 -0.64 16.69 12.49
N PHE A 376 -0.66 17.90 11.93
CA PHE A 376 0.55 18.72 11.86
C PHE A 376 0.86 19.43 13.17
N GLY A 377 -0.14 20.01 13.81
CA GLY A 377 0.03 20.71 15.08
C GLY A 377 0.44 19.84 16.26
N TRP A 378 -0.05 18.60 16.29
CA TRP A 378 0.11 17.73 17.46
C TRP A 378 0.83 16.43 17.16
N LYS A 379 0.32 15.61 16.23
CA LYS A 379 0.88 14.27 16.00
C LYS A 379 2.30 14.29 15.42
N PHE A 380 2.58 15.19 14.46
CA PHE A 380 3.94 15.39 13.93
C PHE A 380 4.88 15.87 15.04
N ARG A 381 4.44 16.87 15.81
CA ARG A 381 5.17 17.43 16.94
C ARG A 381 5.59 16.35 17.94
N ASP A 382 4.64 15.55 18.39
CA ASP A 382 4.89 14.49 19.37
C ASP A 382 5.85 13.43 18.82
N ALA A 383 5.67 13.01 17.56
CA ALA A 383 6.56 12.05 16.91
C ALA A 383 8.00 12.59 16.78
N TYR A 384 8.16 13.85 16.37
CA TYR A 384 9.47 14.49 16.28
C TYR A 384 10.13 14.66 17.65
N LYS A 385 9.37 15.13 18.66
CA LYS A 385 9.87 15.33 20.02
C LYS A 385 10.35 14.03 20.64
N GLU A 386 9.53 12.98 20.58
CA GLU A 386 9.88 11.64 21.06
C GLU A 386 11.15 11.12 20.37
N ALA A 387 11.23 11.26 19.05
CA ALA A 387 12.39 10.81 18.29
C ALA A 387 13.65 11.60 18.62
N ARG A 388 13.54 12.92 18.80
CA ARG A 388 14.67 13.79 19.13
C ARG A 388 15.20 13.51 20.53
N GLU A 389 14.33 13.29 21.50
CA GLU A 389 14.70 12.87 22.86
C GLU A 389 15.41 11.52 22.87
N LYS A 390 15.07 10.62 21.94
CA LYS A 390 15.74 9.32 21.74
C LYS A 390 17.01 9.38 20.89
N GLY A 391 17.41 10.54 20.39
CA GLY A 391 18.55 10.68 19.48
C GLY A 391 18.34 10.02 18.11
N LEU A 392 17.08 9.84 17.71
CA LEU A 392 16.67 9.20 16.46
C LEU A 392 16.33 10.22 15.37
N VAL A 393 16.78 11.48 15.45
CA VAL A 393 16.52 12.51 14.42
C VAL A 393 17.82 12.87 13.71
N SER A 394 17.76 12.97 12.38
CA SER A 394 18.94 13.23 11.56
C SER A 394 19.44 14.66 11.79
N GLN A 395 20.73 14.92 11.55
CA GLN A 395 21.24 16.28 11.67
C GLN A 395 20.51 17.24 10.71
N ASN A 396 20.19 16.79 9.49
CA ASN A 396 19.43 17.59 8.53
C ASN A 396 18.02 17.93 9.04
N ASP A 397 17.36 17.02 9.76
CA ASP A 397 16.06 17.27 10.37
C ASP A 397 16.15 18.13 11.64
N ILE A 398 17.24 18.01 12.42
CA ILE A 398 17.51 18.91 13.55
C ILE A 398 17.75 20.33 13.06
N ASP A 399 18.56 20.50 12.02
CA ASP A 399 18.90 21.79 11.44
C ASP A 399 17.80 22.36 10.53
N ALA A 400 16.77 21.56 10.23
CA ALA A 400 15.73 21.89 9.25
C ALA A 400 16.34 22.38 7.93
N THR A 401 17.28 21.60 7.38
CA THR A 401 18.10 22.00 6.23
C THR A 401 17.25 22.39 5.02
N VAL A 402 17.65 23.48 4.37
CA VAL A 402 17.06 23.99 3.13
C VAL A 402 18.15 24.18 2.07
N ASP A 403 17.81 23.98 0.81
CA ASP A 403 18.61 24.33 -0.36
C ASP A 403 18.16 25.70 -0.89
N ARG A 404 19.11 26.65 -0.99
CA ARG A 404 18.84 28.02 -1.43
C ARG A 404 19.26 28.16 -2.90
N LYS A 405 18.28 28.32 -3.79
CA LYS A 405 18.51 28.60 -5.21
C LYS A 405 18.13 30.04 -5.54
N SER A 406 18.49 30.51 -6.74
CA SER A 406 18.22 31.87 -7.23
C SER A 406 16.73 32.28 -7.18
N PHE A 407 15.81 31.33 -6.98
CA PHE A 407 14.36 31.53 -6.97
C PHE A 407 13.68 30.89 -5.75
N GLY A 408 14.34 30.83 -4.59
CA GLY A 408 13.69 30.54 -3.31
C GLY A 408 14.32 29.46 -2.44
N ILE A 409 13.63 29.17 -1.34
CA ILE A 409 13.99 28.18 -0.32
C ILE A 409 13.33 26.83 -0.66
N TYR A 410 14.14 25.79 -0.84
CA TYR A 410 13.67 24.42 -1.11
C TYR A 410 13.96 23.52 0.09
N PRO A 411 13.00 22.71 0.55
CA PRO A 411 13.25 21.78 1.65
C PRO A 411 14.32 20.75 1.31
N ALA A 412 15.22 20.48 2.26
CA ALA A 412 16.21 19.39 2.16
C ALA A 412 16.10 18.37 3.31
N SER A 413 15.03 18.46 4.11
CA SER A 413 14.69 17.56 5.21
C SER A 413 13.17 17.52 5.43
N ILE A 414 12.66 16.52 6.17
CA ILE A 414 11.22 16.42 6.45
C ILE A 414 10.76 17.57 7.33
N THR A 415 11.58 18.01 8.29
CA THR A 415 11.23 19.15 9.15
C THR A 415 11.19 20.48 8.39
N ALA A 416 12.04 20.66 7.37
CA ALA A 416 11.95 21.81 6.47
C ALA A 416 10.70 21.76 5.57
N GLN A 417 10.33 20.56 5.09
CA GLN A 417 9.09 20.35 4.32
C GLN A 417 7.86 20.62 5.19
N TYR A 418 7.88 20.17 6.44
CA TYR A 418 6.84 20.45 7.43
C TYR A 418 6.68 21.96 7.68
N ALA A 419 7.78 22.70 7.85
CA ALA A 419 7.73 24.16 7.98
C ALA A 419 7.12 24.84 6.74
N LYS A 420 7.52 24.42 5.53
CA LYS A 420 6.92 24.90 4.27
C LYS A 420 5.41 24.62 4.22
N LEU A 421 5.00 23.40 4.57
CA LEU A 421 3.59 23.00 4.57
C LEU A 421 2.78 23.85 5.55
N ILE A 422 3.23 24.06 6.79
CA ILE A 422 2.55 24.96 7.73
C ILE A 422 2.33 26.34 7.10
N PHE A 423 3.38 26.92 6.49
CA PHE A 423 3.28 28.21 5.82
C PHE A 423 2.22 28.20 4.70
N GLU A 424 2.18 27.15 3.87
CA GLU A 424 1.19 27.01 2.79
C GLU A 424 -0.24 26.83 3.35
N LEU A 425 -0.42 26.05 4.40
CA LEU A 425 -1.71 25.89 5.08
C LEU A 425 -2.18 27.20 5.74
N MET A 426 -1.27 28.00 6.30
CA MET A 426 -1.57 29.34 6.79
C MET A 426 -1.99 30.29 5.66
N CYS A 427 -1.37 30.19 4.49
CA CYS A 427 -1.82 30.96 3.31
C CYS A 427 -3.25 30.55 2.91
N ALA A 428 -3.54 29.26 2.85
CA ALA A 428 -4.88 28.78 2.53
C ALA A 428 -5.92 29.26 3.55
N LEU A 429 -5.59 29.21 4.85
CA LEU A 429 -6.47 29.68 5.94
C LEU A 429 -6.89 31.14 5.82
N SER A 430 -6.10 32.00 5.18
CA SER A 430 -6.44 33.42 5.06
C SER A 430 -7.73 33.65 4.27
N SER A 431 -8.12 32.69 3.44
CA SER A 431 -9.32 32.76 2.60
C SER A 431 -10.55 32.15 3.29
N TYR A 432 -10.41 31.66 4.53
CA TYR A 432 -11.51 31.03 5.25
C TYR A 432 -12.58 32.07 5.66
N PRO A 433 -13.88 31.82 5.40
CA PRO A 433 -14.91 32.85 5.54
C PRO A 433 -15.23 33.21 7.00
N LYS A 434 -15.04 32.29 7.95
CA LYS A 434 -15.29 32.52 9.37
C LYS A 434 -14.01 33.01 10.05
N LYS A 435 -13.76 34.32 9.94
CA LYS A 435 -12.54 34.97 10.45
C LYS A 435 -12.27 34.71 11.93
N ASP A 436 -13.32 34.60 12.75
CA ASP A 436 -13.23 34.31 14.18
C ASP A 436 -12.58 32.95 14.50
N LEU A 437 -12.64 31.99 13.58
CA LEU A 437 -12.06 30.66 13.72
C LEU A 437 -10.65 30.52 13.10
N ILE A 438 -10.24 31.48 12.26
CA ILE A 438 -8.89 31.46 11.64
C ILE A 438 -7.82 31.39 12.72
N ARG A 439 -8.02 32.16 13.80
CA ARG A 439 -7.12 32.17 14.95
C ARG A 439 -6.95 30.78 15.56
N ASP A 440 -8.05 30.08 15.85
CA ASP A 440 -8.01 28.79 16.53
C ASP A 440 -7.33 27.73 15.65
N TYR A 441 -7.57 27.74 14.34
CA TYR A 441 -6.89 26.84 13.39
C TYR A 441 -5.42 27.17 13.21
N ALA A 442 -5.07 28.46 13.12
CA ALA A 442 -3.68 28.89 13.01
C ALA A 442 -2.89 28.53 14.28
N ILE A 443 -3.48 28.71 15.48
CA ILE A 443 -2.88 28.24 16.73
C ILE A 443 -2.72 26.71 16.68
N SER A 444 -3.78 25.98 16.32
CA SER A 444 -3.71 24.52 16.21
C SER A 444 -2.62 24.05 15.24
N LEU A 445 -2.31 24.78 14.17
CA LEU A 445 -1.23 24.44 13.24
C LEU A 445 0.17 24.78 13.76
N THR A 446 0.29 25.81 14.60
CA THR A 446 1.57 26.44 14.94
C THR A 446 1.94 26.35 16.42
N ASP A 447 1.17 25.61 17.21
CA ASP A 447 1.16 25.62 18.67
C ASP A 447 2.58 25.63 19.28
N ASP A 448 3.37 24.57 19.13
CA ASP A 448 4.70 24.54 19.77
C ASP A 448 5.83 25.13 18.93
N VAL A 449 5.55 25.44 17.67
CA VAL A 449 6.53 26.00 16.75
C VAL A 449 6.60 27.52 16.93
N LEU A 450 5.47 28.21 16.82
CA LEU A 450 5.37 29.68 16.96
C LEU A 450 4.76 30.10 18.30
N PHE A 451 3.78 29.37 18.85
CA PHE A 451 3.02 29.83 20.01
C PHE A 451 3.75 29.55 21.34
N PHE A 452 4.13 28.33 21.68
CA PHE A 452 4.75 28.02 22.98
C PHE A 452 6.28 28.20 23.04
N ASP A 453 6.93 28.44 21.89
CA ASP A 453 8.37 28.72 21.82
C ASP A 453 9.24 27.62 22.47
N GLU A 454 8.90 26.33 22.29
CA GLU A 454 9.72 25.26 22.84
C GLU A 454 11.10 25.21 22.15
N PRO A 455 12.22 25.13 22.90
CA PRO A 455 13.58 25.14 22.32
C PRO A 455 13.82 24.01 21.32
N ILE A 456 13.11 22.89 21.47
CA ILE A 456 13.21 21.74 20.58
C ILE A 456 12.72 22.07 19.16
N PHE A 457 11.86 23.06 18.96
CA PHE A 457 11.36 23.45 17.64
C PHE A 457 12.05 24.70 17.06
N ALA A 458 13.11 25.21 17.71
CA ALA A 458 13.74 26.48 17.33
C ALA A 458 14.17 26.58 15.86
N ASN A 459 14.78 25.52 15.30
CA ASN A 459 15.21 25.51 13.89
C ASN A 459 14.02 25.42 12.92
N ILE A 460 13.00 24.62 13.24
CA ILE A 460 11.76 24.54 12.46
C ILE A 460 11.07 25.91 12.44
N ARG A 461 10.97 26.56 13.61
CA ARG A 461 10.45 27.92 13.75
C ARG A 461 11.23 28.89 12.88
N LYS A 462 12.57 28.87 12.94
CA LYS A 462 13.42 29.76 12.13
C LYS A 462 13.10 29.62 10.64
N VAL A 463 13.03 28.39 10.13
CA VAL A 463 12.70 28.14 8.71
C VAL A 463 11.28 28.58 8.36
N LEU A 464 10.29 28.32 9.22
CA LEU A 464 8.92 28.79 9.03
C LEU A 464 8.86 30.33 8.95
N LEU A 465 9.56 31.02 9.83
CA LEU A 465 9.65 32.49 9.82
C LEU A 465 10.38 33.01 8.58
N GLU A 466 11.41 32.31 8.10
CA GLU A 466 12.06 32.65 6.83
C GLU A 466 11.05 32.61 5.66
N TYR A 467 10.21 31.57 5.56
CA TYR A 467 9.14 31.52 4.54
C TYR A 467 8.12 32.65 4.68
N ILE A 468 7.64 32.90 5.90
CA ILE A 468 6.66 33.96 6.18
C ILE A 468 7.23 35.33 5.78
N TRP A 469 8.43 35.66 6.24
CA TRP A 469 9.03 36.98 6.02
C TRP A 469 9.64 37.17 4.64
N GLU A 470 10.08 36.11 3.95
CA GLU A 470 10.40 36.19 2.52
C GLU A 470 9.16 36.62 1.72
N LYS A 471 7.96 36.19 2.12
CA LYS A 471 6.72 36.61 1.47
C LYS A 471 6.21 37.97 1.92
N ILE A 472 6.33 38.29 3.21
CA ILE A 472 5.92 39.60 3.75
C ILE A 472 6.84 40.72 3.29
N ASP A 473 8.16 40.48 3.30
CA ASP A 473 9.19 41.51 3.20
C ASP A 473 10.17 41.35 2.03
N GLY A 474 10.09 40.25 1.28
CA GLY A 474 10.98 39.96 0.16
C GLY A 474 10.92 40.99 -0.97
N GLU A 475 11.99 41.02 -1.78
CA GLU A 475 12.17 41.95 -2.91
C GLU A 475 10.95 42.01 -3.88
N PRO A 476 10.79 43.11 -4.64
CA PRO A 476 9.51 43.63 -5.14
C PRO A 476 8.69 42.73 -6.07
N ALA A 477 9.17 41.55 -6.44
CA ALA A 477 8.51 40.65 -7.37
C ALA A 477 7.21 40.02 -6.82
N SER A 478 7.06 39.91 -5.49
CA SER A 478 5.81 39.51 -4.84
C SER A 478 4.87 40.70 -4.55
N ASN A 479 5.42 41.91 -4.42
CA ASN A 479 4.70 43.17 -4.19
C ASN A 479 4.41 43.94 -5.49
N ILE A 480 4.54 43.31 -6.66
CA ILE A 480 4.29 43.90 -7.98
C ILE A 480 2.81 44.32 -8.04
N LYS A 481 2.52 45.62 -7.90
CA LYS A 481 1.19 46.23 -8.16
C LYS A 481 0.09 45.97 -7.12
N GLY A 482 0.40 46.00 -5.82
CA GLY A 482 -0.65 45.98 -4.78
C GLY A 482 -1.25 44.59 -4.50
N PHE A 483 -0.53 43.52 -4.86
CA PHE A 483 -0.75 42.19 -4.30
C PHE A 483 0.12 42.07 -3.06
N TYR A 484 -0.48 42.05 -1.88
CA TYR A 484 0.21 41.82 -0.61
C TYR A 484 0.13 40.33 -0.22
N PRO A 485 0.95 39.87 0.73
CA PRO A 485 1.11 38.46 1.04
C PRO A 485 -0.11 37.92 1.78
N VAL A 486 -0.73 36.90 1.19
CA VAL A 486 -1.91 36.17 1.67
C VAL A 486 -1.75 35.66 3.12
N VAL A 487 -0.52 35.37 3.57
CA VAL A 487 -0.24 34.92 4.94
C VAL A 487 -0.37 36.01 6.01
N LEU A 488 -0.25 37.30 5.64
CA LEU A 488 -0.12 38.40 6.60
C LEU A 488 -1.31 38.50 7.58
N PRO A 489 -2.58 38.44 7.15
CA PRO A 489 -3.72 38.52 8.09
C PRO A 489 -3.71 37.39 9.13
N VAL A 490 -3.39 36.17 8.71
CA VAL A 490 -3.30 34.99 9.60
C VAL A 490 -2.15 35.16 10.59
N TYR A 491 -0.99 35.61 10.10
CA TYR A 491 0.19 35.84 10.94
C TYR A 491 -0.05 36.96 11.96
N LEU A 492 -0.66 38.07 11.55
CA LEU A 492 -1.08 39.14 12.47
C LEU A 492 -1.96 38.56 13.57
N THR A 493 -3.02 37.83 13.22
CA THR A 493 -3.96 37.18 14.16
C THR A 493 -3.27 36.34 15.24
N LEU A 494 -2.16 35.67 14.90
CA LEU A 494 -1.33 34.93 15.84
C LEU A 494 -0.50 35.83 16.78
N THR A 495 0.06 36.92 16.28
CA THR A 495 0.96 37.79 17.07
C THR A 495 0.27 38.71 18.07
N GLY A 496 -1.04 38.95 17.92
CA GLY A 496 -1.85 39.85 18.75
C GLY A 496 -2.09 39.47 20.21
N MET A 497 -1.27 38.62 20.80
CA MET A 497 -1.51 38.09 22.14
C MET A 497 -1.15 39.06 23.26
N SER A 498 -1.79 38.88 24.42
CA SER A 498 -1.68 39.75 25.59
C SER A 498 -0.21 40.05 25.94
N PRO A 499 0.21 41.33 26.01
CA PRO A 499 1.61 41.71 26.20
C PRO A 499 2.22 41.28 27.54
N GLY A 500 1.41 40.84 28.51
CA GLY A 500 1.87 40.57 29.88
C GLY A 500 2.69 39.29 30.08
N ASN A 501 2.64 38.30 29.18
CA ASN A 501 3.22 36.96 29.42
C ASN A 501 3.88 36.32 28.17
N ARG A 502 4.60 37.13 27.38
CA ARG A 502 5.26 36.62 26.16
C ARG A 502 6.61 35.96 26.46
N SER A 503 6.87 34.81 25.83
CA SER A 503 8.22 34.21 25.78
C SER A 503 9.20 35.13 25.03
N SER A 504 10.50 34.84 25.10
CA SER A 504 11.51 35.59 24.34
C SER A 504 11.26 35.56 22.83
N GLY A 505 10.93 34.39 22.28
CA GLY A 505 10.60 34.26 20.86
C GLY A 505 9.32 35.02 20.49
N GLN A 506 8.25 34.92 21.30
CA GLN A 506 7.03 35.68 21.06
C GLN A 506 7.23 37.20 21.10
N LYS A 507 8.15 37.70 21.93
CA LYS A 507 8.52 39.13 21.95
C LYS A 507 9.24 39.53 20.66
N GLU A 508 10.16 38.71 20.18
CA GLU A 508 10.87 38.94 18.92
C GLU A 508 9.87 39.00 17.74
N LEU A 509 8.97 38.02 17.64
CA LEU A 509 7.92 37.99 16.61
C LEU A 509 7.02 39.23 16.66
N TYR A 510 6.58 39.61 17.85
CA TYR A 510 5.77 40.81 18.02
C TYR A 510 6.51 42.07 17.60
N ASN A 511 7.75 42.25 18.04
CA ASN A 511 8.55 43.42 17.70
C ASN A 511 8.78 43.53 16.19
N GLN A 512 9.01 42.40 15.52
CA GLN A 512 9.16 42.35 14.07
C GLN A 512 7.86 42.74 13.34
N VAL A 513 6.70 42.32 13.85
CA VAL A 513 5.39 42.74 13.34
C VAL A 513 5.14 44.22 13.57
N VAL A 514 5.43 44.73 14.78
CA VAL A 514 5.28 46.16 15.10
C VAL A 514 6.13 47.01 14.15
N ASP A 515 7.40 46.64 13.97
CA ASP A 515 8.32 47.33 13.06
C ASP A 515 7.77 47.35 11.63
N PHE A 516 7.32 46.21 11.11
CA PHE A 516 6.70 46.13 9.78
C PHE A 516 5.44 47.00 9.65
N LEU A 517 4.54 46.94 10.64
CA LEU A 517 3.30 47.70 10.64
C LEU A 517 3.57 49.21 10.66
N GLU A 518 4.49 49.67 11.52
CA GLU A 518 4.81 51.08 11.68
C GLU A 518 5.64 51.64 10.51
N THR A 519 6.64 50.88 10.03
CA THR A 519 7.61 51.39 9.03
C THR A 519 7.15 51.18 7.60
N LYS A 520 6.45 50.08 7.29
CA LYS A 520 6.08 49.71 5.92
C LYS A 520 4.59 49.86 5.62
N LEU A 521 3.71 49.42 6.51
CA LEU A 521 2.26 49.39 6.22
C LEU A 521 1.54 50.71 6.55
N LYS A 522 1.82 51.31 7.71
CA LYS A 522 1.21 52.57 8.17
C LYS A 522 1.33 53.73 7.17
N PRO A 523 2.49 54.00 6.55
CA PRO A 523 2.59 55.06 5.54
C PRO A 523 1.62 54.87 4.38
N LYS A 524 1.42 53.62 3.93
CA LYS A 524 0.53 53.26 2.82
C LYS A 524 -0.95 53.36 3.20
N ILE A 525 -1.31 52.94 4.41
CA ILE A 525 -2.69 53.07 4.94
C ILE A 525 -3.07 54.55 5.09
N ILE A 526 -2.17 55.37 5.61
CA ILE A 526 -2.38 56.83 5.73
C ILE A 526 -2.55 57.47 4.34
N ALA A 527 -1.74 57.05 3.36
CA ALA A 527 -1.86 57.49 1.98
C ALA A 527 -3.15 57.01 1.27
N GLY A 528 -3.92 56.10 1.89
CA GLY A 528 -5.13 55.53 1.30
C GLY A 528 -4.82 54.64 0.09
N GLU A 529 -3.65 54.00 0.07
CA GLU A 529 -3.27 53.11 -1.01
C GLU A 529 -4.25 51.93 -1.12
N LYS A 530 -4.53 51.57 -2.38
CA LYS A 530 -5.42 50.46 -2.73
C LYS A 530 -4.62 49.23 -3.12
N MET A 531 -5.22 48.08 -2.87
CA MET A 531 -4.81 46.78 -3.36
C MET A 531 -5.14 46.65 -4.85
N ALA A 532 -4.61 45.61 -5.49
CA ALA A 532 -4.83 45.33 -6.92
C ALA A 532 -6.32 45.10 -7.29
N ASN A 533 -7.16 44.79 -6.31
CA ASN A 533 -8.61 44.62 -6.44
C ASN A 533 -9.40 45.92 -6.15
N ASP A 534 -8.73 47.08 -6.11
CA ASP A 534 -9.29 48.41 -5.82
C ASP A 534 -9.85 48.65 -4.40
N GLU A 535 -9.70 47.68 -3.50
CA GLU A 535 -10.03 47.80 -2.06
C GLU A 535 -8.90 48.47 -1.29
N LEU A 536 -9.19 49.09 -0.15
CA LEU A 536 -8.15 49.73 0.67
C LEU A 536 -7.24 48.68 1.30
N MET A 537 -5.94 48.95 1.35
CA MET A 537 -4.97 48.07 2.05
C MET A 537 -5.37 47.80 3.50
N GLU A 538 -5.96 48.79 4.17
CA GLU A 538 -6.48 48.67 5.53
C GLU A 538 -7.52 47.56 5.66
N ASP A 539 -8.46 47.47 4.71
CA ASP A 539 -9.60 46.55 4.77
C ASP A 539 -9.22 45.11 4.40
N VAL A 540 -8.21 44.95 3.54
CA VAL A 540 -7.78 43.64 3.02
C VAL A 540 -6.71 42.99 3.89
N LEU A 541 -5.78 43.78 4.43
CA LEU A 541 -4.56 43.26 5.06
C LEU A 541 -4.64 43.12 6.56
N LEU A 542 -5.50 43.92 7.21
CA LEU A 542 -5.68 43.84 8.64
C LEU A 542 -6.76 42.80 8.96
N PRO A 543 -6.48 41.82 9.83
CA PRO A 543 -7.54 40.95 10.35
C PRO A 543 -8.48 41.76 11.25
N ASP A 544 -9.67 41.23 11.52
CA ASP A 544 -10.71 41.92 12.31
C ASP A 544 -10.24 42.29 13.74
N GLU A 545 -9.18 41.65 14.22
CA GLU A 545 -8.53 41.91 15.48
C GLU A 545 -7.56 43.10 15.47
N VAL A 546 -7.16 43.61 14.30
CA VAL A 546 -6.23 44.75 14.18
C VAL A 546 -6.96 45.93 13.56
N ILE A 547 -7.04 47.02 14.31
CA ILE A 547 -7.73 48.24 13.90
C ILE A 547 -6.70 49.35 13.73
N PHE A 548 -6.72 50.05 12.60
CA PHE A 548 -5.93 51.27 12.45
C PHE A 548 -6.77 52.50 12.88
N ASN A 549 -6.39 53.14 13.97
CA ASN A 549 -7.04 54.36 14.42
C ASN A 549 -6.48 55.56 13.64
N ARG A 550 -7.21 56.00 12.60
CA ARG A 550 -6.82 57.15 11.76
C ARG A 550 -6.70 58.48 12.52
N GLU A 551 -7.46 58.69 13.60
CA GLU A 551 -7.38 59.92 14.40
C GLU A 551 -6.07 60.02 15.18
N LYS A 552 -5.63 58.88 15.72
CA LYS A 552 -4.42 58.78 16.54
C LYS A 552 -3.19 58.31 15.77
N ASN A 553 -3.35 57.93 14.50
CA ASN A 553 -2.32 57.32 13.66
C ASN A 553 -1.62 56.13 14.34
N LEU A 554 -2.38 55.22 14.96
CA LEU A 554 -1.83 54.05 15.65
C LEU A 554 -2.65 52.80 15.42
N PHE A 555 -1.99 51.65 15.42
CA PHE A 555 -2.68 50.36 15.42
C PHE A 555 -3.17 50.00 16.82
N GLN A 556 -4.32 49.33 16.88
CA GLN A 556 -4.93 48.82 18.10
C GLN A 556 -5.28 47.35 17.91
N TRP A 557 -5.09 46.55 18.95
CA TRP A 557 -5.50 45.16 19.01
C TRP A 557 -6.84 45.02 19.74
N LYS A 558 -7.83 44.44 19.07
CA LYS A 558 -9.11 44.07 19.65
C LYS A 558 -8.96 42.76 20.41
N MET A 559 -8.99 42.85 21.73
CA MET A 559 -8.90 41.73 22.65
C MET A 559 -10.28 41.35 23.19
N ARG A 560 -10.46 40.12 23.68
CA ARG A 560 -11.71 39.68 24.33
C ARG A 560 -12.17 40.59 25.48
N LYS A 561 -11.26 41.33 26.12
CA LYS A 561 -11.52 42.22 27.28
C LYS A 561 -11.52 43.72 26.92
N GLY A 562 -11.43 44.09 25.65
CA GLY A 562 -11.38 45.50 25.21
C GLY A 562 -10.37 45.73 24.09
N VAL A 563 -10.19 46.99 23.69
CA VAL A 563 -9.20 47.38 22.68
C VAL A 563 -7.93 47.85 23.39
N GLN A 564 -6.78 47.39 22.94
CA GLN A 564 -5.48 47.77 23.49
C GLN A 564 -4.64 48.45 22.42
N ASP A 565 -4.15 49.66 22.73
CA ASP A 565 -3.19 50.36 21.86
C ASP A 565 -1.92 49.53 21.71
N MET A 566 -1.39 49.48 20.48
CA MET A 566 -0.12 48.83 20.22
C MET A 566 0.98 49.63 20.92
N VAL A 567 1.60 49.01 21.93
CA VAL A 567 2.74 49.60 22.63
C VAL A 567 4.00 49.21 21.86
N ILE A 568 4.73 50.22 21.38
CA ILE A 568 6.12 50.06 20.96
C ILE A 568 6.90 49.77 22.24
N LEU A 569 7.40 48.55 22.37
CA LEU A 569 8.31 48.19 23.46
C LEU A 569 9.66 48.81 23.11
N GLU A 570 9.98 49.94 23.74
CA GLU A 570 11.32 50.55 23.69
C GLU A 570 12.41 49.61 24.24
#